data_AF-A0A2R6T505-F1
#
_entry.id   AF-A0A2R6T505-F1
#
_cell.length_a   1.000
_cell.length_b   1.000
_cell.length_c   1.000
_cell.angle_alpha   90.00
_cell.angle_beta   90.00
_cell.angle_gamma   90.00
#
_symmetry.space_group_name_H-M   'P 1'
#
loop_
_entity.id
_entity.type
_entity.pdbx_description
1 polymer ?
#
loop_
_entity_poly.entity_id
_entity_poly.type
_entity_poly.pdbx_seq_one_letter_code
_entity_poly.pdbx_strand_id
1 'polypeptide(L)'
;FGDDGEKIEGDGTDLTIASSGVLNLAAGGTTNQVKVTDGAILPITDNDVDLGSASYEFKNAYFDGTLEADAITIGGTAVTAGGASQGFAIAMAVAL
;
A
#
# COMPACT_ATOMS: atom_id res chain seq x y z
N PHE A 1 -19.06 -8.47 23.36
CA PHE A 1 -17.61 -8.23 23.36
C PHE A 1 -17.40 -6.72 23.33
N GLY A 2 -16.54 -6.21 24.23
CA GLY A 2 -16.35 -4.79 24.56
C GLY A 2 -17.02 -4.45 25.89
N ASP A 3 -16.33 -4.65 27.01
CA ASP A 3 -16.76 -4.26 28.36
C ASP A 3 -16.32 -2.84 28.76
N ASP A 4 -15.54 -2.16 27.89
CA ASP A 4 -15.01 -0.81 28.12
C ASP A 4 -15.41 0.22 27.02
N GLY A 5 -16.46 -0.06 26.23
CA GLY A 5 -17.05 0.92 25.28
C GLY A 5 -16.65 0.75 23.81
N GLU A 6 -15.96 -0.33 23.44
CA GLU A 6 -15.71 -0.68 22.04
C GLU A 6 -17.01 -1.08 21.34
N LYS A 7 -17.47 -0.23 20.42
CA LYS A 7 -18.63 -0.50 19.56
C LYS A 7 -18.15 -0.94 18.18
N ILE A 8 -18.17 -2.25 17.92
CA ILE A 8 -17.98 -2.82 16.57
C ILE A 8 -19.35 -3.27 16.07
N GLU A 9 -20.04 -2.39 15.37
CA GLU A 9 -21.36 -2.69 14.81
C GLU A 9 -21.35 -2.32 13.32
N GLY A 10 -21.55 -3.33 12.47
CA GLY A 10 -21.81 -3.12 11.05
C GLY A 10 -23.27 -2.74 10.80
N ASP A 11 -23.55 -2.20 9.62
CA ASP A 11 -24.92 -1.82 9.20
C ASP A 11 -25.65 -2.92 8.41
N GLY A 12 -25.06 -4.13 8.39
CA GLY A 12 -25.55 -5.28 7.62
C GLY A 12 -25.03 -5.34 6.19
N THR A 13 -24.32 -4.30 5.71
CA THR A 13 -23.62 -4.29 4.42
C THR A 13 -22.12 -4.08 4.63
N ASP A 14 -21.76 -3.09 5.45
CA ASP A 14 -20.37 -2.73 5.73
C ASP A 14 -20.09 -2.72 7.24
N LEU A 15 -18.82 -2.92 7.57
CA LEU A 15 -18.28 -2.59 8.89
C LEU A 15 -17.59 -1.23 8.81
N THR A 16 -18.26 -0.20 9.31
CA THR A 16 -17.69 1.15 9.42
C THR A 16 -17.08 1.34 10.80
N ILE A 17 -15.77 1.55 10.89
CA ILE A 17 -15.08 1.92 12.13
C ILE A 17 -14.71 3.40 12.05
N ALA A 18 -15.52 4.26 12.68
CA ALA A 18 -15.24 5.69 12.76
C ALA A 18 -14.40 6.01 14.00
N SER A 19 -13.18 6.50 13.80
CA SER A 19 -12.32 7.03 14.87
C SER A 19 -12.22 8.54 14.73
N SER A 20 -12.38 9.28 15.83
CA SER A 20 -12.14 10.74 15.86
C SER A 20 -10.65 11.10 15.94
N GLY A 21 -9.77 10.11 15.90
CA GLY A 21 -8.32 10.30 15.89
C GLY A 21 -7.62 9.28 15.01
N VAL A 22 -7.24 8.15 15.60
CA VAL A 22 -6.40 7.13 14.94
C VAL A 22 -7.11 5.79 14.96
N LEU A 23 -7.18 5.11 13.82
CA LEU A 23 -7.53 3.69 13.76
C LEU A 23 -6.26 2.86 13.76
N ASN A 24 -6.08 2.03 14.80
CA ASN A 24 -4.93 1.15 14.96
C ASN A 24 -5.29 -0.29 14.56
N LEU A 25 -4.52 -0.91 13.67
CA LEU A 25 -4.62 -2.33 13.33
C LEU A 25 -3.38 -3.05 13.85
N ALA A 26 -3.53 -3.92 14.86
CA ALA A 26 -2.44 -4.70 15.45
C ALA A 26 -2.54 -6.17 15.06
N ALA A 27 -1.41 -6.78 14.68
CA ALA A 27 -1.33 -8.20 14.36
C ALA A 27 -0.40 -8.89 15.37
N GLY A 28 -0.96 -9.58 16.38
CA GLY A 28 -0.29 -10.56 17.24
C GLY A 28 0.94 -10.15 18.06
N GLY A 29 1.53 -8.97 17.81
CA GLY A 29 2.70 -8.41 18.48
C GLY A 29 2.36 -7.28 19.45
N THR A 30 3.39 -6.67 20.05
CA THR A 30 3.21 -5.56 21.02
C THR A 30 3.02 -4.20 20.36
N THR A 31 3.13 -4.10 19.04
CA THR A 31 2.99 -2.86 18.27
C THR A 31 1.86 -2.94 17.25
N ASN A 32 1.15 -1.82 17.11
CA ASN A 32 0.22 -1.60 16.01
C ASN A 32 1.00 -1.53 14.70
N GLN A 33 0.39 -1.95 13.59
CA GLN A 33 1.05 -2.09 12.29
C GLN A 33 0.69 -0.92 11.36
N VAL A 34 -0.61 -0.73 11.14
CA VAL A 34 -1.14 0.28 10.23
C VAL A 34 -2.03 1.25 10.97
N LYS A 35 -1.89 2.52 10.62
CA LYS A 35 -2.71 3.64 11.06
C LYS A 35 -3.50 4.21 9.88
N VAL A 36 -4.82 4.27 10.02
CA VAL A 36 -5.69 4.99 9.09
C VAL A 36 -6.11 6.31 9.73
N THR A 37 -5.93 7.40 9.00
CA THR A 37 -6.37 8.76 9.35
C THR A 37 -7.10 9.40 8.19
N ASP A 38 -7.74 10.54 8.43
CA ASP A 38 -8.27 11.37 7.35
C ASP A 38 -7.16 11.70 6.34
N GLY A 39 -7.32 11.22 5.10
CA GLY A 39 -6.39 11.42 3.99
C GLY A 39 -5.16 10.51 3.91
N ALA A 40 -4.96 9.54 4.82
CA ALA A 40 -3.76 8.67 4.75
C ALA A 40 -3.94 7.27 5.36
N ILE A 41 -3.19 6.31 4.80
CA ILE A 41 -2.91 4.99 5.38
C ILE A 41 -1.39 4.91 5.54
N LEU A 42 -0.92 4.73 6.77
CA LEU A 42 0.51 4.79 7.12
C LEU A 42 0.95 3.54 7.87
N PRO A 43 2.12 2.95 7.54
CA PRO A 43 2.87 2.12 8.47
C PRO A 43 3.22 2.93 9.72
N ILE A 44 3.22 2.29 10.88
CA ILE A 44 3.58 2.95 12.14
C ILE A 44 5.11 3.02 12.31
N THR A 45 5.82 2.11 11.68
CA THR A 45 7.27 1.93 11.68
C THR A 45 7.78 1.89 10.24
N ASP A 46 8.93 2.50 10.00
CA ASP A 46 9.58 2.50 8.69
C ASP A 46 10.09 1.07 8.35
N ASN A 47 9.95 0.67 7.09
CA ASN A 47 10.38 -0.63 6.57
C ASN A 47 9.86 -1.86 7.36
N ASP A 48 8.61 -1.83 7.83
CA ASP A 48 8.01 -2.91 8.66
C ASP A 48 6.79 -3.59 8.02
N VAL A 49 6.03 -2.87 7.17
CA VAL A 49 4.76 -3.37 6.60
C VAL A 49 4.90 -3.67 5.11
N ASP A 50 4.69 -4.94 4.75
CA ASP A 50 4.57 -5.38 3.36
C ASP A 50 3.16 -5.15 2.79
N LEU A 51 3.07 -4.91 1.48
CA LEU A 51 1.81 -4.91 0.72
C LEU A 51 1.70 -6.17 -0.14
N GLY A 52 1.31 -7.28 0.50
CA GLY A 52 1.20 -8.59 -0.12
C GLY A 52 2.39 -9.50 0.22
N SER A 53 2.55 -10.58 -0.53
CA SER A 53 3.65 -11.54 -0.39
C SER A 53 3.81 -12.35 -1.68
N ALA A 54 4.84 -13.21 -1.74
CA ALA A 54 5.03 -14.12 -2.87
C ALA A 54 3.88 -15.14 -3.08
N SER A 55 2.99 -15.33 -2.10
CA SER A 55 1.82 -16.21 -2.22
C SER A 55 0.49 -15.47 -2.34
N TYR A 56 0.48 -14.17 -2.00
CA TYR A 56 -0.72 -13.34 -1.94
C TYR A 56 -0.41 -11.98 -2.55
N GLU A 57 -0.68 -11.85 -3.84
CA GLU A 57 -0.39 -10.65 -4.62
C GLU A 57 -1.66 -9.82 -4.84
N PHE A 58 -1.53 -8.50 -4.88
CA PHE A 58 -2.59 -7.65 -5.39
C PHE A 58 -2.72 -7.83 -6.90
N LYS A 59 -3.96 -7.90 -7.38
CA LYS A 59 -4.21 -8.01 -8.82
C LYS A 59 -3.69 -6.79 -9.59
N ASN A 60 -3.91 -5.59 -9.05
CA ASN A 60 -3.56 -4.31 -9.66
C ASN A 60 -3.23 -3.26 -8.57
N ALA A 61 -2.44 -2.25 -8.94
CA ALA A 61 -2.25 -1.04 -8.16
C ALA A 61 -2.61 0.20 -9.01
N TYR A 62 -3.35 1.14 -8.44
CA TYR A 62 -3.77 2.38 -9.10
C TYR A 62 -3.40 3.57 -8.23
N PHE A 63 -2.51 4.42 -8.74
CA PHE A 63 -2.06 5.65 -8.08
C PHE A 63 -2.35 6.83 -9.01
N ASP A 64 -3.04 7.85 -8.51
CA ASP A 64 -3.26 9.11 -9.25
C ASP A 64 -2.01 10.00 -9.20
N GLY A 65 -1.40 10.10 -8.01
CA GLY A 65 -0.18 10.86 -7.76
C GLY A 65 1.12 10.10 -8.10
N THR A 66 2.18 10.37 -7.33
CA THR A 66 3.49 9.74 -7.49
C THR A 66 3.62 8.47 -6.66
N LEU A 67 4.46 7.55 -7.11
CA LEU A 67 4.97 6.42 -6.33
C LEU A 67 6.44 6.69 -6.02
N GLU A 68 6.79 6.74 -4.74
CA GLU A 68 8.17 6.78 -4.27
C GLU A 68 8.57 5.38 -3.79
N ALA A 69 9.63 4.84 -4.38
CA ALA A 69 10.13 3.51 -4.06
C ALA A 69 11.65 3.47 -4.23
N ASP A 70 12.34 2.75 -3.35
CA ASP A 70 13.79 2.54 -3.47
C ASP A 70 14.14 1.77 -4.75
N ALA A 71 13.31 0.78 -5.10
CA ALA A 71 13.44 -0.01 -6.31
C ALA A 71 12.07 -0.40 -6.87
N ILE A 72 11.94 -0.31 -8.20
CA ILE A 72 10.81 -0.86 -8.94
C ILE A 72 11.36 -1.96 -9.85
N THR A 73 10.74 -3.14 -9.85
CA THR A 73 11.15 -4.26 -10.69
C THR A 73 10.00 -4.79 -11.53
N ILE A 74 10.25 -5.13 -12.79
CA ILE A 74 9.29 -5.79 -13.70
C ILE A 74 9.91 -7.13 -14.14
N GLY A 75 9.26 -8.24 -13.79
CA GLY A 75 9.78 -9.58 -14.09
C GLY A 75 11.19 -9.81 -13.51
N GLY A 76 11.47 -9.26 -12.32
CA GLY A 76 12.78 -9.35 -11.66
C GLY A 76 13.86 -8.40 -12.21
N THR A 77 13.55 -7.58 -13.22
CA THR A 77 14.49 -6.59 -13.77
C THR A 77 14.22 -5.22 -13.17
N ALA A 78 15.25 -4.58 -12.62
CA ALA A 78 15.15 -3.23 -12.06
C ALA A 78 14.87 -2.17 -13.13
N VAL A 79 13.91 -1.30 -12.85
CA VAL A 79 13.61 -0.11 -13.65
C VAL A 79 14.49 1.02 -13.14
N THR A 80 15.53 1.40 -13.89
CA THR A 80 16.38 2.54 -13.54
C THR A 80 15.67 3.85 -13.92
N ALA A 81 15.88 4.94 -13.17
CA ALA A 81 15.17 6.22 -13.25
C ALA A 81 15.02 6.89 -14.65
N GLY A 82 15.69 6.40 -15.69
CA GLY A 82 15.50 6.81 -17.10
C GLY A 82 14.56 5.92 -17.92
N GLY A 83 14.05 4.81 -17.37
CA GLY A 83 13.18 3.84 -18.05
C GLY A 83 11.69 4.08 -17.88
N ALA A 84 11.30 5.07 -17.06
CA ALA A 84 9.91 5.48 -16.87
C ALA A 84 9.58 6.76 -17.66
N SER A 85 10.08 6.88 -18.90
CA SER A 85 9.43 7.77 -19.86
C SER A 85 8.27 6.98 -20.47
N GLN A 86 7.04 7.42 -20.27
CA GLN A 86 5.91 6.98 -21.09
C GLN A 86 6.32 7.01 -22.58
N GLY A 87 6.63 5.85 -23.17
CA GLY A 87 7.29 5.78 -24.47
C GLY A 87 8.25 4.59 -24.57
N PHE A 88 7.70 3.39 -24.80
CA PHE A 88 8.43 2.37 -25.54
C PHE A 88 8.64 2.85 -26.98
N ALA A 89 9.55 3.80 -27.16
CA ALA A 89 10.31 3.98 -28.36
C ALA A 89 11.76 4.07 -27.89
N ILE A 90 12.36 2.92 -27.56
CA ILE A 90 13.78 2.79 -27.88
C ILE A 90 13.78 2.95 -29.40
N ALA A 91 14.14 4.14 -29.88
CA ALA A 91 14.36 4.38 -31.28
C ALA A 91 15.34 3.29 -31.73
N MET A 92 14.83 2.23 -32.35
CA MET A 92 15.68 1.30 -33.06
C MET A 92 16.32 2.14 -34.15
N ALA A 93 17.58 2.49 -33.94
CA ALA A 93 18.42 3.03 -34.99
C ALA A 93 18.28 2.07 -36.17
N VAL A 94 17.56 2.49 -37.20
CA VAL A 94 17.58 1.81 -38.49
C VAL A 94 18.99 2.01 -39.00
N ALA A 95 19.81 0.96 -38.96
CA ALA A 95 21.03 0.92 -39.74
C ALA A 95 20.61 1.01 -41.22
N LEU A 96 21.01 2.10 -41.89
CA LEU A 96 20.93 2.26 -43.34
C LEU A 96 22.04 1.45 -44.01
#